data_AF-A0A1G8CM06-F1
#
_entry.id   AF-A0A1G8CM06-F1
#
_cell.length_a   1.000
_cell.length_b   1.000
_cell.length_c   1.000
_cell.angle_alpha   90.00
_cell.angle_beta   90.00
_cell.angle_gamma   90.00
#
_symmetry.space_group_name_H-M   'P 1'
#
loop_
_entity.id
_entity.type
_entity.pdbx_description
1 polymer ?
#
loop_
_entity_poly.entity_id
_entity_poly.type
_entity_poly.pdbx_seq_one_letter_code
_entity_poly.pdbx_strand_id
1 'polypeptide(L)'
;MRISNVAFRRFTVALVFALSGCATTQIPKEQLQNFALVVPQDLYGNGAAVTEVYNGSQRTTLQMSVEGGNVLPGVSTRPGVNVLPGRHRVQVTTCRNGGGSNCTPYTYEFEAYAGKIYVLRGPDQRINVLDRFNKTLQGYLNPVVGNIYITDQELIFKRNRELAAGVNAALAAAEQRKLDQAFIRKIGARVCKEYGSNVIYSGYVEGITDDKVKIHIADAYFKDSSGLRPKGFSPSTIWESPLQWDLCK
;
A
#
# COMPACT_ATOMS: atom_id res chain seq x y z
N MET A 1 -37.63 -68.74 46.20
CA MET A 1 -37.89 -67.69 47.21
C MET A 1 -37.45 -66.36 46.59
N ARG A 2 -38.36 -65.38 46.55
CA ARG A 2 -38.20 -64.04 45.96
C ARG A 2 -37.20 -63.17 46.74
N ILE A 3 -36.69 -62.14 46.04
CA ILE A 3 -36.25 -60.76 46.41
C ILE A 3 -34.98 -60.47 45.58
N SER A 4 -34.97 -59.70 44.48
CA SER A 4 -35.37 -58.31 44.19
C SER A 4 -34.32 -57.24 44.53
N ASN A 5 -33.87 -56.56 43.46
CA ASN A 5 -33.63 -55.13 43.29
C ASN A 5 -32.37 -54.41 43.82
N VAL A 6 -31.70 -53.82 42.83
CA VAL A 6 -31.24 -52.42 42.75
C VAL A 6 -30.01 -52.04 43.58
N ALA A 7 -28.87 -52.00 42.89
CA ALA A 7 -27.77 -51.11 43.23
C ALA A 7 -27.26 -50.43 41.96
N PHE A 8 -28.00 -49.38 41.58
CA PHE A 8 -27.70 -48.43 40.52
C PHE A 8 -26.44 -47.64 40.91
N ARG A 9 -25.25 -48.15 40.58
CA ARG A 9 -23.99 -47.41 40.76
C ARG A 9 -23.89 -46.34 39.68
N ARG A 10 -24.36 -45.13 40.03
CA ARG A 10 -24.06 -43.89 39.31
C ARG A 10 -22.55 -43.65 39.38
N PHE A 11 -21.85 -43.87 38.26
CA PHE A 11 -20.52 -43.30 38.06
C PHE A 11 -20.70 -41.82 37.73
N THR A 12 -20.45 -40.98 38.73
CA THR A 12 -20.35 -39.54 38.59
C THR A 12 -19.11 -39.23 37.77
N VAL A 13 -19.29 -38.97 36.47
CA VAL A 13 -18.27 -38.29 35.66
C VAL A 13 -18.20 -36.86 36.19
N ALA A 14 -17.30 -36.63 37.14
CA ALA A 14 -16.90 -35.29 37.54
C ALA A 14 -16.13 -34.68 36.37
N LEU A 15 -16.88 -33.99 35.52
CA LEU A 15 -16.39 -33.13 34.46
C LEU A 15 -15.66 -31.95 35.13
N VAL A 16 -14.35 -32.11 35.33
CA VAL A 16 -13.46 -30.99 35.68
C VAL A 16 -13.39 -30.11 34.44
N PHE A 17 -14.33 -29.16 34.32
CA PHE A 17 -14.11 -27.95 33.56
C PHE A 17 -13.02 -27.17 34.28
N ALA A 18 -11.76 -27.52 33.99
CA ALA A 18 -10.66 -26.59 34.18
C ALA A 18 -10.93 -25.43 33.23
N LEU A 19 -11.57 -24.38 33.76
CA LEU A 19 -11.55 -23.05 33.18
C LEU A 19 -10.08 -22.67 33.04
N SER A 20 -9.49 -22.96 31.88
CA SER A 20 -8.26 -22.35 31.40
C SER A 20 -8.58 -20.89 31.06
N GLY A 21 -8.97 -20.12 32.09
CA GLY A 21 -8.79 -18.68 32.05
C GLY A 21 -7.30 -18.48 31.97
N CYS A 22 -6.79 -18.24 30.76
CA CYS A 22 -5.41 -17.83 30.55
C CYS A 22 -5.19 -16.56 31.37
N ALA A 23 -4.73 -16.72 32.60
CA ALA A 23 -4.18 -15.63 33.38
C ALA A 23 -2.96 -15.16 32.59
N THR A 24 -3.13 -14.10 31.81
CA THR A 24 -2.04 -13.45 31.10
C THR A 24 -1.08 -12.95 32.18
N THR A 25 -0.01 -13.70 32.40
CA THR A 25 1.06 -13.33 33.32
C THR A 25 1.56 -11.95 32.93
N GLN A 26 1.39 -10.97 33.82
CA GLN A 26 1.82 -9.60 33.54
C GLN A 26 3.31 -9.60 33.21
N ILE A 27 3.68 -9.06 32.05
CA ILE A 27 5.09 -8.91 31.68
C ILE A 27 5.72 -7.88 32.64
N PRO A 28 6.84 -8.20 33.30
CA PRO A 28 7.55 -7.25 34.14
C PRO A 28 7.91 -5.96 33.39
N LYS A 29 7.80 -4.81 34.05
CA LYS A 29 8.05 -3.48 33.44
C LYS A 29 9.41 -3.39 32.74
N GLU A 30 10.43 -4.03 33.29
CA GLU A 30 11.78 -4.08 32.72
C GLU A 30 11.80 -4.81 31.38
N GLN A 31 11.03 -5.89 31.26
CA GLN A 31 10.93 -6.66 30.01
C GLN A 31 10.13 -5.91 28.94
N LEU A 32 9.21 -5.01 29.31
CA LEU A 32 8.42 -4.22 28.36
C LEU A 32 9.28 -3.33 27.45
N GLN A 33 10.50 -2.98 27.88
CA GLN A 33 11.46 -2.24 27.05
C GLN A 33 11.84 -3.00 25.78
N ASN A 34 11.78 -4.33 25.81
CA ASN A 34 12.12 -5.18 24.67
C ASN A 34 10.96 -5.37 23.69
N PHE A 35 9.80 -4.75 23.92
CA PHE A 35 8.61 -4.90 23.09
C PHE A 35 8.12 -3.56 22.54
N ALA A 36 7.56 -3.62 21.35
CA ALA A 36 6.63 -2.61 20.86
C ALA A 36 5.22 -2.91 21.33
N LEU A 37 4.36 -1.89 21.37
CA LEU A 37 2.93 -2.03 21.64
C LEU A 37 2.13 -1.60 20.41
N VAL A 38 1.26 -2.47 19.92
CA VAL A 38 0.33 -2.16 18.83
C VAL A 38 -1.05 -1.88 19.41
N VAL A 39 -1.62 -0.72 19.06
CA VAL A 39 -2.90 -0.25 19.60
C VAL A 39 -3.87 0.01 18.45
N PRO A 40 -4.83 -0.89 18.22
CA PRO A 40 -5.83 -0.71 17.18
C PRO A 40 -6.92 0.29 17.60
N GLN A 41 -7.24 1.21 16.69
CA GLN A 41 -8.32 2.19 16.77
C GLN A 41 -9.13 2.15 15.47
N ASP A 42 -10.41 2.49 15.54
CA ASP A 42 -11.17 2.85 14.34
C ASP A 42 -10.89 4.30 13.92
N LEU A 43 -11.54 4.74 12.83
CA LEU A 43 -11.40 6.09 12.28
C LEU A 43 -11.87 7.20 13.24
N TYR A 44 -12.66 6.86 14.25
CA TYR A 44 -13.21 7.78 15.25
C TYR A 44 -12.50 7.66 16.61
N GLY A 45 -11.44 6.83 16.69
CA GLY A 45 -10.69 6.58 17.90
C GLY A 45 -11.30 5.51 18.81
N ASN A 46 -12.43 4.89 18.47
CA ASN A 46 -12.96 3.78 19.28
C ASN A 46 -12.05 2.56 19.17
N GLY A 47 -12.07 1.71 20.19
CA GLY A 47 -11.24 0.51 20.23
C GLY A 47 -11.57 -0.49 19.12
N ALA A 48 -10.57 -0.81 18.29
CA ALA A 48 -10.61 -1.91 17.33
C ALA A 48 -9.90 -3.15 17.91
N ALA A 49 -9.94 -4.30 17.22
CA ALA A 49 -9.31 -5.52 17.71
C ALA A 49 -8.19 -5.97 16.76
N VAL A 50 -7.00 -6.26 17.29
CA VAL A 50 -5.99 -7.02 16.57
C VAL A 50 -6.50 -8.45 16.46
N THR A 51 -6.66 -8.95 15.24
CA THR A 51 -7.09 -10.33 14.99
C THR A 51 -5.89 -11.24 14.79
N GLU A 52 -4.87 -10.76 14.07
CA GLU A 52 -3.70 -11.57 13.71
C GLU A 52 -2.44 -10.70 13.65
N VAL A 53 -1.30 -11.28 14.07
CA VAL A 53 0.03 -10.69 13.87
C VAL A 53 0.95 -11.77 13.32
N TYR A 54 1.62 -11.44 12.22
CA TYR A 54 2.60 -12.30 11.57
C TYR A 54 3.97 -11.64 11.64
N ASN A 55 4.96 -12.41 12.11
CA ASN A 55 6.37 -12.03 12.08
C ASN A 55 7.08 -12.93 11.06
N GLY A 56 7.04 -12.54 9.78
CA GLY A 56 7.53 -13.37 8.68
C GLY A 56 6.62 -14.57 8.39
N SER A 57 6.99 -15.77 8.87
CA SER A 57 6.30 -17.04 8.60
C SER A 57 5.53 -17.63 9.77
N GLN A 58 5.69 -17.09 10.99
CA GLN A 58 5.08 -17.64 12.20
C GLN A 58 3.93 -16.76 12.69
N ARG A 59 2.82 -17.42 13.08
CA ARG A 59 1.71 -16.82 13.83
C ARG A 59 2.10 -16.84 15.30
N THR A 60 2.29 -15.68 15.90
CA THR A 60 2.75 -15.57 17.30
C THR A 60 1.57 -15.59 18.25
N THR A 61 1.69 -16.29 19.38
CA THR A 61 0.73 -16.17 20.50
C THR A 61 0.81 -14.75 21.07
N LEU A 62 -0.31 -14.04 21.06
CA LEU A 62 -0.35 -12.62 21.40
C LEU A 62 -0.70 -12.43 22.88
N GLN A 63 0.13 -11.67 23.59
CA GLN A 63 -0.23 -11.19 24.91
C GLN A 63 -0.92 -9.83 24.79
N MET A 64 -2.19 -9.79 25.19
CA MET A 64 -2.93 -8.53 25.34
C MET A 64 -2.36 -7.73 26.52
N SER A 65 -2.13 -6.43 26.29
CA SER A 65 -1.66 -5.48 27.29
C SER A 65 -2.76 -4.48 27.65
N VAL A 66 -3.00 -4.32 28.95
CA VAL A 66 -3.94 -3.32 29.48
C VAL A 66 -3.50 -1.88 29.18
N GLU A 67 -2.21 -1.67 28.86
CA GLU A 67 -1.65 -0.36 28.47
C GLU A 67 -2.28 0.21 27.20
N GLY A 68 -2.94 -0.63 26.40
CA GLY A 68 -3.67 -0.18 25.22
C GLY A 68 -4.81 0.76 25.56
N GLY A 69 -5.42 0.69 26.75
CA GLY A 69 -6.49 1.61 27.17
C GLY A 69 -5.95 3.01 27.53
N ASN A 70 -6.47 4.05 26.88
CA ASN A 70 -6.13 5.47 27.11
C ASN A 70 -4.66 5.82 26.75
N VAL A 71 -4.17 5.34 25.60
CA VAL A 71 -2.87 5.80 25.07
C VAL A 71 -2.94 7.26 24.61
N LEU A 72 -4.10 7.72 24.14
CA LEU A 72 -4.31 9.09 23.68
C LEU A 72 -5.34 9.82 24.55
N PRO A 73 -5.17 11.12 24.82
CA PRO A 73 -6.13 11.90 25.59
C PRO A 73 -7.53 11.88 24.94
N GLY A 74 -8.56 11.56 25.73
CA GLY A 74 -9.96 11.58 25.28
C GLY A 74 -10.39 10.39 24.42
N VAL A 75 -9.57 9.33 24.31
CA VAL A 75 -9.84 8.19 23.42
C VAL A 75 -9.94 6.88 24.21
N SER A 76 -11.10 6.21 24.13
CA SER A 76 -11.29 4.88 24.72
C SER A 76 -10.80 3.79 23.75
N THR A 77 -9.66 3.23 24.06
CA THR A 77 -9.00 2.18 23.27
C THR A 77 -9.10 0.82 23.92
N ARG A 78 -9.08 -0.23 23.09
CA ARG A 78 -8.98 -1.61 23.56
C ARG A 78 -7.55 -1.93 24.00
N PRO A 79 -7.36 -2.99 24.81
CA PRO A 79 -6.03 -3.52 25.11
C PRO A 79 -5.20 -3.70 23.83
N GLY A 80 -3.94 -3.27 23.90
CA GLY A 80 -2.99 -3.38 22.81
C GLY A 80 -2.35 -4.76 22.80
N VAL A 81 -1.51 -5.03 21.81
CA VAL A 81 -0.76 -6.27 21.70
C VAL A 81 0.73 -5.99 21.74
N ASN A 82 1.45 -6.68 22.61
CA ASN A 82 2.91 -6.63 22.63
C ASN A 82 3.49 -7.43 21.47
N VAL A 83 4.41 -6.82 20.72
CA VAL A 83 5.12 -7.46 19.63
C VAL A 83 6.63 -7.25 19.80
N LEU A 84 7.42 -8.24 19.40
CA LEU A 84 8.88 -8.10 19.36
C LEU A 84 9.30 -7.09 18.29
N PRO A 85 10.48 -6.48 18.37
CA PRO A 85 11.00 -5.65 17.28
C PRO A 85 11.16 -6.45 15.98
N GLY A 86 11.00 -5.78 14.85
CA GLY A 86 11.09 -6.37 13.51
C GLY A 86 9.86 -6.11 12.65
N ARG A 87 9.80 -6.76 11.49
CA ARG A 87 8.73 -6.54 10.50
C ARG A 87 7.49 -7.36 10.85
N HIS A 88 6.36 -6.67 10.99
CA HIS A 88 5.07 -7.28 11.30
C HIS A 88 4.05 -7.02 10.23
N ARG A 89 3.21 -8.02 9.98
CA ARG A 89 1.91 -7.85 9.33
C ARG A 89 0.82 -8.02 10.38
N VAL A 90 0.09 -6.95 10.65
CA VAL A 90 -0.97 -6.88 11.65
C VAL A 90 -2.33 -6.77 10.96
N GLN A 91 -3.25 -7.67 11.27
CA GLN A 91 -4.64 -7.55 10.87
C GLN A 91 -5.45 -6.93 12.01
N VAL A 92 -6.19 -5.87 11.70
CA VAL A 92 -7.09 -5.19 12.62
C VAL A 92 -8.50 -5.26 12.06
N THR A 93 -9.44 -5.70 12.88
CA THR A 93 -10.86 -5.66 12.51
C THR A 93 -11.53 -4.48 13.20
N THR A 94 -12.08 -3.57 12.39
CA THR A 94 -12.87 -2.43 12.86
C THR A 94 -14.34 -2.69 12.58
N CYS A 95 -15.20 -2.57 13.59
CA CYS A 95 -16.64 -2.75 13.44
C CYS A 95 -17.35 -1.40 13.57
N ARG A 96 -18.10 -0.99 12.54
CA ARG A 96 -18.88 0.25 12.60
C ARG A 96 -20.18 0.02 13.39
N ASN A 97 -20.62 1.03 14.14
CA ASN A 97 -21.90 1.05 14.86
C ASN A 97 -22.07 -0.02 15.96
N GLY A 98 -20.98 -0.55 16.52
CA GLY A 98 -21.02 -1.50 17.65
C GLY A 98 -21.60 -2.88 17.34
N GLY A 99 -22.02 -3.14 16.09
CA GLY A 99 -22.54 -4.43 15.65
C GLY A 99 -21.46 -5.30 14.99
N GLY A 100 -21.39 -6.58 15.38
CA GLY A 100 -20.45 -7.55 14.81
C GLY A 100 -20.67 -7.89 13.33
N SER A 101 -21.79 -7.46 12.75
CA SER A 101 -22.15 -7.73 11.34
C SER A 101 -21.47 -6.79 10.33
N ASN A 102 -20.94 -5.65 10.78
CA ASN A 102 -20.35 -4.62 9.91
C ASN A 102 -18.87 -4.39 10.25
N CYS A 103 -18.09 -5.46 10.21
CA CYS A 103 -16.67 -5.44 10.52
C CYS A 103 -15.83 -5.54 9.26
N THR A 104 -14.90 -4.60 9.07
CA THR A 104 -13.95 -4.61 7.95
C THR A 104 -12.56 -4.95 8.48
N PRO A 105 -11.89 -5.98 7.94
CA PRO A 105 -10.51 -6.25 8.27
C PRO A 105 -9.58 -5.33 7.48
N TYR A 106 -8.60 -4.76 8.16
CA TYR A 106 -7.52 -3.98 7.59
C TYR A 106 -6.19 -4.64 7.91
N THR A 107 -5.27 -4.63 6.95
CA THR A 107 -3.93 -5.18 7.12
C THR A 107 -2.93 -4.03 7.14
N TYR A 108 -1.97 -4.10 8.05
CA TYR A 108 -0.87 -3.14 8.19
C TYR A 108 0.42 -3.93 8.15
N GLU A 109 1.40 -3.44 7.39
CA GLU A 109 2.72 -4.04 7.32
C GLU A 109 3.77 -2.96 7.60
N PHE A 110 4.52 -3.13 8.69
CA PHE A 110 5.50 -2.14 9.13
C PHE A 110 6.61 -2.75 10.00
N GLU A 111 7.71 -2.03 10.15
CA GLU A 111 8.78 -2.38 11.09
C GLU A 111 8.53 -1.77 12.46
N ALA A 112 8.41 -2.63 13.48
CA ALA A 112 8.21 -2.26 14.87
C ALA A 112 9.55 -2.17 15.60
N TYR A 113 9.72 -1.16 16.44
CA TYR A 113 10.90 -0.94 17.26
C TYR A 113 10.56 -1.03 18.74
N ALA A 114 11.50 -1.56 19.52
CA ALA A 114 11.43 -1.67 20.97
C ALA A 114 11.09 -0.30 21.62
N GLY A 115 10.25 -0.31 22.66
CA GLY A 115 9.90 0.90 23.39
C GLY A 115 9.00 1.89 22.65
N LYS A 116 8.36 1.48 21.54
CA LYS A 116 7.41 2.33 20.79
C LYS A 116 5.96 1.82 20.88
N ILE A 117 5.01 2.74 20.71
CA ILE A 117 3.58 2.46 20.53
C ILE A 117 3.19 2.81 19.09
N TYR A 118 2.50 1.89 18.43
CA TYR A 118 1.96 2.06 17.08
C TYR A 118 0.44 2.12 17.14
N VAL A 119 -0.12 3.29 16.87
CA VAL A 119 -1.58 3.48 16.89
C VAL A 119 -2.14 3.38 15.47
N LEU A 120 -2.88 2.30 15.21
CA LEU A 120 -3.44 1.97 13.89
C LEU A 120 -4.87 2.52 13.82
N ARG A 121 -5.20 3.39 12.85
CA ARG A 121 -6.52 4.06 12.77
C ARG A 121 -7.34 3.76 11.51
N GLY A 122 -6.77 3.06 10.55
CA GLY A 122 -7.37 2.80 9.24
C GLY A 122 -6.31 2.65 8.15
N PRO A 123 -6.64 2.00 7.01
CA PRO A 123 -5.67 1.67 5.96
C PRO A 123 -5.09 2.91 5.26
N ASP A 124 -5.85 4.00 5.15
CA ASP A 124 -5.39 5.23 4.50
C ASP A 124 -4.83 6.27 5.48
N GLN A 125 -4.84 5.95 6.78
CA GLN A 125 -4.40 6.87 7.82
C GLN A 125 -2.95 6.58 8.21
N ARG A 126 -2.22 7.63 8.59
CA ARG A 126 -0.88 7.47 9.16
C ARG A 126 -0.95 6.71 10.49
N ILE A 127 0.07 5.90 10.76
CA ILE A 127 0.24 5.26 12.07
C ILE A 127 0.97 6.24 12.96
N ASN A 128 0.39 6.62 14.09
CA ASN A 128 1.11 7.44 15.07
C ASN A 128 2.11 6.56 15.80
N VAL A 129 3.35 7.02 15.86
CA VAL A 129 4.43 6.38 16.62
C VAL A 129 4.66 7.20 17.87
N LEU A 130 4.40 6.61 19.04
CA LEU A 130 4.64 7.24 20.32
C LEU A 130 5.77 6.52 21.07
N ASP A 131 6.38 7.23 22.01
CA ASP A 131 7.22 6.59 23.02
C ASP A 131 6.33 5.84 24.02
N ARG A 132 6.72 4.61 24.35
CA ARG A 132 5.90 3.71 25.16
C ARG A 132 5.72 4.18 26.59
N PHE A 133 6.74 4.79 27.18
CA PHE A 133 6.78 5.04 28.61
C PHE A 133 6.23 6.41 28.95
N ASN A 134 6.49 7.41 28.11
CA ASN A 134 6.01 8.77 28.34
C ASN A 134 4.80 9.15 27.44
N LYS A 135 4.40 8.29 26.49
CA LYS A 135 3.28 8.49 25.55
C LYS A 135 3.40 9.77 24.70
N THR A 136 4.62 10.29 24.51
CA THR A 136 4.88 11.43 23.64
C THR A 136 4.92 11.01 22.18
N LEU A 137 4.39 11.85 21.29
CA LEU A 137 4.46 11.61 19.85
C LEU A 137 5.91 11.72 19.38
N GLN A 138 6.38 10.70 18.65
CA GLN A 138 7.74 10.60 18.12
C GLN A 138 7.79 10.72 16.59
N GLY A 139 6.66 10.48 15.91
CA GLY A 139 6.57 10.59 14.46
C GLY A 139 5.39 9.81 13.90
N TYR A 140 5.47 9.52 12.60
CA TYR A 140 4.43 8.83 11.86
C TYR A 140 5.00 7.77 10.92
N LEU A 141 4.22 6.72 10.67
CA LEU A 141 4.40 5.88 9.48
C LEU A 141 3.35 6.24 8.44
N ASN A 142 3.78 6.38 7.19
CA ASN A 142 2.96 6.76 6.06
C ASN A 142 2.57 5.52 5.25
N PRO A 143 1.30 5.40 4.83
CA PRO A 143 0.90 4.37 3.90
C PRO A 143 1.60 4.57 2.55
N VAL A 144 2.08 3.48 1.97
CA VAL A 144 2.48 3.40 0.57
C VAL A 144 1.56 2.42 -0.16
N VAL A 145 1.95 1.97 -1.36
CA VAL A 145 1.13 1.05 -2.17
C VAL A 145 0.77 -0.21 -1.37
N GLY A 146 -0.53 -0.52 -1.29
CA GLY A 146 -1.05 -1.68 -0.58
C GLY A 146 -1.22 -1.44 0.91
N ASN A 147 -0.65 -2.34 1.72
CA ASN A 147 -0.78 -2.34 3.20
C ASN A 147 0.53 -1.94 3.90
N ILE A 148 1.52 -1.45 3.16
CA ILE A 148 2.87 -1.20 3.67
C ILE A 148 2.95 0.22 4.21
N TYR A 149 3.59 0.37 5.38
CA TYR A 149 3.83 1.65 6.02
C TYR A 149 5.32 1.86 6.26
N ILE A 150 5.79 3.05 5.95
CA ILE A 150 7.20 3.45 6.07
C ILE A 150 7.34 4.76 6.82
N THR A 151 8.52 5.04 7.37
CA THR A 151 8.82 6.30 8.04
C THR A 151 8.83 7.49 7.07
N ASP A 152 8.74 8.71 7.60
CA ASP A 152 8.89 9.95 6.81
C ASP A 152 10.24 9.98 6.05
N GLN A 153 11.32 9.53 6.68
CA GLN A 153 12.66 9.51 6.08
C GLN A 153 12.72 8.55 4.88
N GLU A 154 12.18 7.35 5.02
CA GLU A 154 12.11 6.37 3.92
C GLU A 154 11.22 6.87 2.78
N LEU A 155 10.10 7.54 3.09
CA LEU A 155 9.21 8.10 2.08
C LEU A 155 9.91 9.20 1.28
N ILE A 156 10.63 10.10 1.95
CA ILE A 156 11.44 11.15 1.30
C ILE A 156 12.53 10.53 0.43
N PHE A 157 13.26 9.54 0.97
CA PHE A 157 14.30 8.84 0.23
C PHE A 157 13.75 8.18 -1.05
N LYS A 158 12.61 7.48 -0.95
CA LYS A 158 11.95 6.85 -2.09
C LYS A 158 11.52 7.87 -3.15
N ARG A 159 10.87 8.96 -2.73
CA ARG A 159 10.45 10.04 -3.64
C ARG A 159 11.63 10.70 -4.34
N ASN A 160 12.72 10.98 -3.61
CA ASN A 160 13.92 11.57 -4.18
C ASN A 160 14.56 10.64 -5.21
N ARG A 161 14.58 9.33 -4.95
CA ARG A 161 15.06 8.33 -5.91
C ARG A 161 14.19 8.28 -7.17
N GLU A 162 12.87 8.30 -7.02
CA GLU A 162 11.92 8.34 -8.14
C GLU A 162 12.06 9.62 -8.97
N LEU A 163 12.21 10.78 -8.31
CA LEU A 163 12.44 12.06 -8.97
C LEU A 163 13.77 12.06 -9.74
N ALA A 164 14.85 11.58 -9.13
CA ALA A 164 16.15 11.49 -9.80
C ALA A 164 16.10 10.56 -11.02
N ALA A 165 15.41 9.42 -10.92
CA ALA A 165 15.20 8.52 -12.05
C ALA A 165 14.37 9.18 -13.17
N GLY A 166 13.32 9.92 -12.81
CA GLY A 166 12.49 10.66 -13.76
C GLY A 166 13.25 11.76 -14.49
N VAL A 167 14.10 12.52 -13.77
CA VAL A 167 14.96 13.56 -14.37
C VAL A 167 15.96 12.95 -15.36
N ASN A 168 16.63 11.85 -14.98
CA ASN A 168 17.58 11.19 -15.87
C ASN A 168 16.89 10.63 -17.12
N ALA A 169 15.71 10.02 -16.99
CA ALA A 169 14.92 9.53 -18.11
C ALA A 169 14.47 10.68 -19.03
N ALA A 170 14.03 11.80 -18.47
CA ALA A 170 13.63 12.99 -19.23
C ALA A 170 14.82 13.61 -19.99
N LEU A 171 16.00 13.67 -19.36
CA LEU A 171 17.22 14.15 -20.01
C LEU A 171 17.63 13.25 -21.18
N ALA A 172 17.66 11.93 -20.97
CA ALA A 172 17.98 10.97 -22.02
C ALA A 172 16.99 11.04 -23.19
N ALA A 173 15.69 11.19 -22.89
CA ALA A 173 14.67 11.39 -23.92
C ALA A 173 14.85 12.71 -24.68
N ALA A 174 15.23 13.80 -24.00
CA ALA A 174 15.51 15.08 -24.63
C ALA A 174 16.76 15.02 -25.53
N GLU A 175 17.82 14.34 -25.10
CA GLU A 175 19.02 14.10 -25.91
C GLU A 175 18.72 13.26 -27.14
N GLN A 176 18.01 12.15 -26.97
CA GLN A 176 17.57 11.31 -28.09
C GLN A 176 16.71 12.12 -29.08
N ARG A 177 15.78 12.94 -28.58
CA ARG A 177 14.94 13.79 -29.43
C ARG A 177 15.76 14.82 -30.21
N LYS A 178 16.85 15.36 -29.64
CA LYS A 178 17.76 16.24 -30.40
C LYS A 178 18.44 15.50 -31.56
N LEU A 179 18.84 14.25 -31.35
CA LEU A 179 19.41 13.41 -32.42
C LEU A 179 18.36 13.09 -33.48
N ASP A 180 17.16 12.68 -33.06
CA ASP A 180 16.06 12.30 -33.94
C ASP A 180 15.59 13.48 -34.80
N GLN A 181 15.62 14.72 -34.28
CA GLN A 181 15.26 15.92 -35.04
C GLN A 181 16.07 16.09 -36.32
N ALA A 182 17.36 15.74 -36.32
CA ALA A 182 18.19 15.82 -37.51
C ALA A 182 17.75 14.82 -38.60
N PHE A 183 17.19 13.68 -38.20
CA PHE A 183 16.66 12.68 -39.12
C PHE A 183 15.23 12.98 -39.57
N ILE A 184 14.38 13.54 -38.69
CA ILE A 184 13.03 14.00 -39.03
C ILE A 184 13.08 15.05 -40.13
N ARG A 185 14.12 15.90 -40.15
CA ARG A 185 14.34 16.90 -41.21
C ARG A 185 14.93 16.29 -42.50
N LYS A 186 14.78 15.00 -42.79
CA LYS A 186 15.18 14.40 -44.06
C LYS A 186 13.96 14.08 -44.90
N ILE A 187 13.95 14.50 -46.17
CA ILE A 187 12.90 14.09 -47.12
C ILE A 187 12.90 12.56 -47.22
N GLY A 188 11.71 11.96 -47.18
CA GLY A 188 11.49 10.52 -47.14
C GLY A 188 11.54 9.91 -45.73
N ALA A 189 11.89 10.67 -44.69
CA ALA A 189 11.86 10.15 -43.32
C ALA A 189 10.42 9.77 -42.92
N ARG A 190 10.27 8.56 -42.37
CA ARG A 190 9.00 8.08 -41.85
C ARG A 190 8.83 8.60 -40.42
N VAL A 191 7.77 9.34 -40.18
CA VAL A 191 7.51 10.04 -38.91
C VAL A 191 6.15 9.66 -38.35
N CYS A 192 6.05 9.63 -37.02
CA CYS A 192 4.80 9.41 -36.29
C CYS A 192 4.52 10.53 -35.30
N LYS A 193 3.23 10.68 -34.98
CA LYS A 193 2.73 11.58 -33.96
C LYS A 193 1.54 10.95 -33.27
N GLU A 194 1.57 10.91 -31.95
CA GLU A 194 0.42 10.52 -31.15
C GLU A 194 -0.58 11.70 -31.09
N TYR A 195 -1.83 11.44 -31.44
CA TYR A 195 -2.91 12.42 -31.40
C TYR A 195 -4.06 11.89 -30.54
N GLY A 196 -4.46 12.67 -29.54
CA GLY A 196 -5.34 12.18 -28.49
C GLY A 196 -4.67 11.10 -27.64
N SER A 197 -5.46 10.21 -27.03
CA SER A 197 -4.96 9.23 -26.08
C SER A 197 -4.61 7.84 -26.65
N ASN A 198 -4.95 7.56 -27.92
CA ASN A 198 -4.76 6.21 -28.47
C ASN A 198 -4.62 6.13 -30.00
N VAL A 199 -4.41 7.24 -30.72
CA VAL A 199 -4.24 7.18 -32.19
C VAL A 199 -2.84 7.65 -32.55
N ILE A 200 -2.14 6.85 -33.32
CA ILE A 200 -0.84 7.20 -33.91
C ILE A 200 -1.06 7.48 -35.38
N TYR A 201 -0.75 8.70 -35.80
CA TYR A 201 -0.63 9.09 -37.19
C TYR A 201 0.78 8.79 -37.68
N SER A 202 0.92 8.23 -38.88
CA SER A 202 2.22 8.01 -39.50
C SER A 202 2.24 8.51 -40.93
N GLY A 203 3.39 9.01 -41.34
CA GLY A 203 3.57 9.63 -42.65
C GLY A 203 5.01 9.74 -43.06
N TYR A 204 5.24 10.46 -44.14
CA TYR A 204 6.56 10.69 -44.72
C TYR A 204 6.79 12.18 -44.95
N VAL A 205 8.03 12.61 -44.69
CA VAL A 205 8.44 14.00 -44.92
C VAL A 205 8.64 14.23 -46.42
N GLU A 206 7.89 15.17 -46.99
CA GLU A 206 7.93 15.51 -48.43
C GLU A 206 8.72 16.80 -48.73
N GLY A 207 8.85 17.68 -47.75
CA GLY A 207 9.46 18.99 -47.92
C GLY A 207 9.85 19.61 -46.58
N ILE A 208 10.77 20.56 -46.61
CA ILE A 208 11.37 21.14 -45.40
C ILE A 208 11.55 22.64 -45.61
N THR A 209 11.27 23.42 -44.56
CA THR A 209 11.68 24.81 -44.39
C THR A 209 12.53 24.93 -43.11
N ASP A 210 12.99 26.13 -42.79
CA ASP A 210 13.77 26.38 -41.58
C ASP A 210 13.00 25.96 -40.31
N ASP A 211 11.70 26.22 -40.26
CA ASP A 211 10.84 26.05 -39.08
C ASP A 211 9.87 24.85 -39.15
N LYS A 212 9.54 24.36 -40.36
CA LYS A 212 8.50 23.35 -40.58
C LYS A 212 8.95 22.22 -41.51
N VAL A 213 8.26 21.11 -41.39
CA VAL A 213 8.32 19.98 -42.32
C VAL A 213 6.94 19.76 -42.93
N LYS A 214 6.92 19.54 -44.24
CA LYS A 214 5.75 19.08 -44.98
C LYS A 214 5.67 17.57 -44.83
N ILE A 215 4.59 17.07 -44.26
CA ILE A 215 4.40 15.65 -44.00
C ILE A 215 3.15 15.18 -44.72
N HIS A 216 3.27 14.12 -45.51
CA HIS A 216 2.13 13.38 -46.03
C HIS A 216 1.79 12.24 -45.07
N ILE A 217 0.69 12.41 -44.34
CA ILE A 217 0.13 11.43 -43.43
C ILE A 217 -0.54 10.34 -44.27
N ALA A 218 0.02 9.14 -44.22
CA ALA A 218 -0.40 8.01 -45.05
C ALA A 218 -1.22 6.97 -44.27
N ASP A 219 -1.03 6.88 -42.95
CA ASP A 219 -1.76 5.91 -42.12
C ASP A 219 -2.10 6.47 -40.73
N ALA A 220 -3.10 5.87 -40.10
CA ALA A 220 -3.42 6.07 -38.70
C ALA A 220 -3.87 4.74 -38.08
N TYR A 221 -3.36 4.43 -36.89
CA TYR A 221 -3.68 3.18 -36.19
C TYR A 221 -3.82 3.41 -34.69
N PHE A 222 -4.49 2.49 -34.00
CA PHE A 222 -4.61 2.55 -32.55
C PHE A 222 -3.30 2.08 -31.88
N LYS A 223 -2.84 2.77 -30.84
CA LYS A 223 -1.58 2.47 -30.14
C LYS A 223 -1.56 1.05 -29.59
N ASP A 224 -2.68 0.59 -29.04
CA ASP A 224 -2.84 -0.77 -28.50
C ASP A 224 -3.20 -1.82 -29.56
N SER A 225 -3.42 -1.41 -30.81
CA SER A 225 -3.88 -2.29 -31.90
C SER A 225 -3.49 -1.74 -33.26
N SER A 226 -2.24 -1.97 -33.66
CA SER A 226 -1.70 -1.50 -34.94
C SER A 226 -2.43 -2.02 -36.18
N GLY A 227 -3.17 -3.14 -36.05
CA GLY A 227 -4.02 -3.67 -37.12
C GLY A 227 -5.38 -2.99 -37.27
N LEU A 228 -5.77 -2.12 -36.34
CA LEU A 228 -7.05 -1.40 -36.37
C LEU A 228 -6.82 0.06 -36.80
N ARG A 229 -7.60 0.48 -37.80
CA ARG A 229 -7.59 1.86 -38.30
C ARG A 229 -8.76 2.66 -37.71
N PRO A 230 -8.56 3.92 -37.32
CA PRO A 230 -9.66 4.80 -36.96
C PRO A 230 -10.64 4.96 -38.13
N LYS A 231 -11.94 4.83 -37.85
CA LYS A 231 -12.98 5.04 -38.85
C LYS A 231 -12.94 6.49 -39.34
N GLY A 232 -12.95 6.68 -40.67
CA GLY A 232 -12.95 8.01 -41.28
C GLY A 232 -11.57 8.66 -41.42
N PHE A 233 -10.49 7.90 -41.18
CA PHE A 233 -9.16 8.36 -41.57
C PHE A 233 -9.07 8.56 -43.09
N SER A 234 -8.59 9.73 -43.50
CA SER A 234 -8.25 10.04 -44.88
C SER A 234 -6.83 10.61 -44.92
N PRO A 235 -5.95 10.13 -45.82
CA PRO A 235 -4.62 10.68 -46.00
C PRO A 235 -4.67 12.19 -46.25
N SER A 236 -3.72 12.92 -45.67
CA SER A 236 -3.65 14.37 -45.81
C SER A 236 -2.22 14.86 -45.70
N THR A 237 -1.97 16.09 -46.16
CA THR A 237 -0.65 16.70 -46.12
C THR A 237 -0.71 17.95 -45.27
N ILE A 238 0.25 18.08 -44.36
CA ILE A 238 0.31 19.19 -43.40
C ILE A 238 1.72 19.77 -43.31
N TRP A 239 1.80 21.02 -42.84
CA TRP A 239 3.03 21.70 -42.48
C TRP A 239 3.07 21.92 -40.98
N GLU A 240 3.99 21.26 -40.29
CA GLU A 240 4.09 21.34 -38.82
C GLU A 240 5.55 21.45 -38.37
N SER A 241 5.76 21.80 -37.10
CA SER A 241 7.08 21.82 -36.52
C SER A 241 7.62 20.39 -36.38
N PRO A 242 8.88 20.11 -36.76
CA PRO A 242 9.48 18.79 -36.55
C PRO A 242 9.57 18.39 -35.06
N LEU A 243 9.39 19.34 -34.13
CA LEU A 243 9.33 19.07 -32.69
C LEU A 243 8.07 18.31 -32.25
N GLN A 244 7.04 18.30 -33.10
CA GLN A 244 5.75 17.65 -32.83
C GLN A 244 5.69 16.21 -33.37
N TRP A 245 6.77 15.74 -33.98
CA TRP A 245 6.88 14.45 -34.63
C TRP A 245 8.05 13.68 -34.02
N ASP A 246 7.92 12.36 -33.98
CA ASP A 246 8.99 11.44 -33.65
C ASP A 246 9.27 10.55 -34.88
N LEU A 247 10.44 9.90 -34.93
CA LEU A 247 10.71 8.90 -35.97
C LEU A 247 9.88 7.65 -35.70
N CYS A 248 9.22 7.10 -36.72
CA CYS A 248 8.59 5.79 -36.62
C CYS A 248 9.66 4.72 -36.38
N LYS A 249 9.52 3.95 -35.30
CA LYS A 249 10.29 2.73 -35.05
C LYS A 249 9.53 1.50 -35.51
#